data_AF-A0A1Y2EHD1-F1
#
_entry.id   AF-A0A1Y2EHD1-F1
#
_cell.length_a   1.000
_cell.length_b   1.000
_cell.length_c   1.000
_cell.angle_alpha   90.00
_cell.angle_beta   90.00
_cell.angle_gamma   90.00
#
_symmetry.space_group_name_H-M   'P 1'
#
loop_
_entity.id
_entity.type
_entity.pdbx_description
1 polymer ?
#
loop_
_entity_poly.entity_id
_entity_poly.type
_entity_poly.pdbx_seq_one_letter_code
_entity_poly.pdbx_strand_id
1 'polypeptide(L)'
;MHIHQAISFRGDAGVEVLIEATHIQETLPDHVIARFTYSAALGGDNPELTLVSEGLLKISFGEPSTSLFPERQETPIDMVPVEHSRLYNHMDSLGYNFTGPFRSLMDNKRKLGRAACVTQRANASDRDAVLVHAVDLDAMFQAISLAYSYPGDGRLRNLHLPTTISKIRVNQAVFESAEDRDTMVMDSILNPENTEKPGSRFTGNTDVYLTGCSNAAVQVDQVIFKVLRGDANDDRKIFCTMDYVLSAPDGHVAASDIQITDDEMNLLWALSRIVHFYTKTFDEMVPADSPARLESLLRHYLRFCRHVDTLFEQGKLSFNLMRDVRKPFSLDGHMVPPGAMLHVPTLVAHYDEDAWGVKGHAASEFWGYRHIRYTYEKKFEVSGVNTKPKGQLSLSGRGGTHICPGRFYAKKQIMLTIASFVSEFDMEFVRWTKFDGSNSDRAPKNETAACGTGGMPPDRDTEIKIKRRLKD
;
A
#
# COMPACT_ATOMS: atom_id res chain seq x y z
N MET A 1 1.84 35.36 -14.66
CA MET A 1 1.44 35.29 -13.24
C MET A 1 2.00 34.01 -12.64
N HIS A 2 2.61 34.11 -11.46
CA HIS A 2 3.13 32.97 -10.72
C HIS A 2 2.44 32.89 -9.37
N ILE A 3 2.00 31.69 -9.00
CA ILE A 3 1.37 31.38 -7.72
C ILE A 3 2.40 30.59 -6.92
N HIS A 4 2.91 31.21 -5.87
CA HIS A 4 4.01 30.68 -5.05
C HIS A 4 3.51 29.71 -3.99
N GLN A 5 2.36 30.01 -3.37
CA GLN A 5 1.81 29.23 -2.27
C GLN A 5 0.28 29.21 -2.31
N ALA A 6 -0.31 28.22 -1.66
CA ALA A 6 -1.75 28.13 -1.45
C ALA A 6 -2.14 28.84 -0.15
N ILE A 7 -3.30 29.49 -0.14
CA ILE A 7 -3.91 30.05 1.06
C ILE A 7 -4.73 28.95 1.73
N SER A 8 -4.44 28.65 2.99
CA SER A 8 -5.22 27.69 3.77
C SER A 8 -6.15 28.42 4.73
N PHE A 9 -7.43 28.06 4.71
CA PHE A 9 -8.43 28.61 5.62
C PHE A 9 -8.51 27.72 6.87
N ARG A 10 -8.51 28.33 8.06
CA ARG A 10 -8.78 27.65 9.33
C ARG A 10 -10.23 27.90 9.74
N GLY A 11 -11.14 27.06 9.25
CA GLY A 11 -12.58 27.22 9.51
C GLY A 11 -13.15 28.49 8.85
N ASP A 12 -14.03 29.19 9.55
CA ASP A 12 -14.74 30.38 9.03
C ASP A 12 -13.97 31.69 9.26
N ALA A 13 -12.72 31.63 9.72
CA ALA A 13 -11.90 32.83 9.88
C ALA A 13 -11.54 33.42 8.51
N GLY A 14 -11.86 34.71 8.32
CA GLY A 14 -11.42 35.46 7.14
C GLY A 14 -9.89 35.55 7.06
N VAL A 15 -9.38 35.70 5.84
CA VAL A 15 -7.95 35.89 5.58
C VAL A 15 -7.72 37.34 5.21
N GLU A 16 -6.79 37.99 5.90
CA GLU A 16 -6.32 39.32 5.53
C GLU A 16 -5.42 39.23 4.30
N VAL A 17 -5.69 40.10 3.32
CA VAL A 17 -5.00 40.12 2.03
C VAL A 17 -4.60 41.55 1.69
N LEU A 18 -3.41 41.69 1.11
CA LEU A 18 -2.90 42.95 0.58
C LEU A 18 -2.65 42.76 -0.92
N ILE A 19 -3.27 43.61 -1.71
CA ILE A 19 -3.11 43.65 -3.17
C ILE A 19 -2.45 44.98 -3.51
N GLU A 20 -1.31 44.92 -4.20
CA GLU A 20 -0.58 46.11 -4.61
C GLU A 20 -0.37 46.14 -6.12
N ALA A 21 -0.48 47.32 -6.70
CA ALA A 21 -0.05 47.60 -8.06
C ALA A 21 1.13 48.58 -8.00
N THR A 22 2.30 48.12 -8.43
CA THR A 22 3.57 48.86 -8.35
C THR A 22 4.23 48.97 -9.72
N HIS A 23 5.25 49.82 -9.83
CA HIS A 23 6.01 49.98 -11.09
C HIS A 23 5.11 50.29 -12.29
N ILE A 24 4.15 51.19 -12.10
CA ILE A 24 3.21 51.61 -13.13
C ILE A 24 3.98 52.43 -14.17
N GLN A 25 3.92 51.98 -15.42
CA GLN A 25 4.61 52.59 -16.56
C GLN A 25 3.63 52.79 -17.71
N GLU A 26 3.54 54.02 -18.19
CA GLU A 26 2.90 54.35 -19.46
C GLU A 26 3.91 54.13 -20.57
N THR A 27 3.79 53.00 -21.27
CA THR A 27 4.77 52.60 -22.30
C THR A 27 4.47 53.23 -23.65
N LEU A 28 3.19 53.42 -23.96
CA LEU A 28 2.64 54.12 -25.12
C LEU A 28 1.42 54.93 -24.64
N PRO A 29 0.93 55.92 -25.41
CA PRO A 29 -0.21 56.76 -25.01
C PRO A 29 -1.43 55.96 -24.52
N ASP A 30 -1.63 54.76 -25.08
CA ASP A 30 -2.78 53.91 -24.77
C ASP A 30 -2.39 52.60 -24.06
N HIS A 31 -1.19 52.49 -23.48
CA HIS A 31 -0.72 51.24 -22.86
C HIS A 31 -0.10 51.46 -21.49
N VAL A 32 -0.78 50.93 -20.48
CA VAL A 32 -0.30 50.91 -19.09
C VAL A 32 0.17 49.50 -18.72
N ILE A 33 1.38 49.42 -18.17
CA ILE A 33 1.93 48.19 -17.59
C ILE A 33 2.16 48.43 -16.11
N ALA A 34 1.70 47.53 -15.26
CA ALA A 34 1.95 47.54 -13.82
C ALA A 34 2.35 46.14 -13.35
N ARG A 35 3.14 46.06 -12.29
CA ARG A 35 3.37 44.80 -11.56
C ARG A 35 2.34 44.69 -10.46
N PHE A 36 1.59 43.59 -10.42
CA PHE A 36 0.68 43.32 -9.32
C PHE A 36 1.25 42.24 -8.40
N THR A 37 1.04 42.42 -7.10
CA THR A 37 1.35 41.45 -6.05
C THR A 37 0.10 41.18 -5.23
N TYR A 38 -0.02 39.94 -4.77
CA TYR A 38 -1.07 39.48 -3.87
C TYR A 38 -0.38 38.78 -2.71
N SER A 39 -0.51 39.36 -1.52
CA SER A 39 0.04 38.83 -0.27
C SER A 39 -1.09 38.52 0.71
N ALA A 40 -0.93 37.47 1.51
CA ALA A 40 -1.97 37.04 2.46
C ALA A 40 -1.36 36.55 3.78
N ALA A 41 -2.16 36.64 4.84
CA ALA A 41 -1.85 36.03 6.13
C ALA A 41 -2.17 34.52 6.08
N LEU A 42 -1.14 33.67 5.99
CA LEU A 42 -1.30 32.21 5.78
C LEU A 42 -1.61 31.40 7.06
N GLY A 43 -1.83 32.10 8.19
CA GLY A 43 -2.21 31.51 9.47
C GLY A 43 -1.03 31.21 10.42
N GLY A 44 -1.31 31.29 11.73
CA GLY A 44 -0.33 31.26 12.82
C GLY A 44 -0.34 32.56 13.61
N ASP A 45 0.36 32.64 14.76
CA ASP A 45 0.50 33.88 15.54
C ASP A 45 1.40 34.93 14.86
N ASN A 46 1.81 34.69 13.60
CA ASN A 46 2.67 35.59 12.84
C ASN A 46 1.81 36.60 12.05
N PRO A 47 1.90 37.90 12.34
CA PRO A 47 1.15 38.95 11.64
C PRO A 47 1.70 39.28 10.23
N GLU A 48 2.77 38.60 9.79
CA GLU A 48 3.42 38.92 8.52
C GLU A 48 2.67 38.38 7.30
N LEU A 49 2.42 39.27 6.32
CA LEU A 49 1.82 38.90 5.05
C LEU A 49 2.87 38.24 4.15
N THR A 50 2.55 37.05 3.65
CA THR A 50 3.43 36.31 2.73
C THR A 50 2.97 36.53 1.29
N LEU A 51 3.91 36.72 0.36
CA LEU A 51 3.62 36.83 -1.06
C LEU A 51 3.06 35.49 -1.59
N VAL A 52 1.80 35.51 -2.02
CA VAL A 52 1.09 34.33 -2.55
C VAL A 52 1.21 34.27 -4.06
N SER A 53 1.04 35.40 -4.73
CA SER A 53 1.04 35.48 -6.18
C SER A 53 1.56 36.82 -6.67
N GLU A 54 2.16 36.81 -7.85
CA GLU A 54 2.60 38.03 -8.54
C GLU A 54 2.43 37.91 -10.06
N GLY A 55 2.38 39.05 -10.73
CA GLY A 55 2.37 39.09 -12.18
C GLY A 55 2.44 40.49 -12.75
N LEU A 56 2.25 40.55 -14.08
CA LEU A 56 2.18 41.80 -14.82
C LEU A 56 0.75 42.04 -15.28
N LEU A 57 0.22 43.20 -14.94
CA LEU A 57 -1.03 43.74 -15.46
C LEU A 57 -0.70 44.62 -16.66
N LYS A 58 -1.36 44.36 -17.80
CA LYS A 58 -1.24 45.16 -19.01
C LYS A 58 -2.62 45.62 -19.44
N ILE A 59 -2.81 46.93 -19.51
CA ILE A 59 -4.07 47.56 -19.90
C ILE A 59 -3.82 48.29 -21.21
N SER A 60 -4.65 48.01 -22.20
CA SER A 60 -4.67 48.70 -23.49
C SER A 60 -5.96 49.50 -23.59
N PHE A 61 -5.86 50.80 -23.84
CA PHE A 61 -6.97 51.69 -24.09
C PHE A 61 -7.19 51.85 -25.60
N GLY A 62 -8.41 52.18 -26.02
CA GLY A 62 -8.73 52.36 -27.43
C GLY A 62 -10.22 52.17 -27.72
N GLU A 63 -10.56 52.17 -29.01
CA GLU A 63 -11.92 51.93 -29.48
C GLU A 63 -12.37 50.48 -29.17
N PRO A 64 -13.55 50.29 -28.57
CA PRO A 64 -14.09 48.96 -28.30
C PRO A 64 -14.24 48.14 -29.58
N SER A 65 -13.69 46.93 -29.59
CA SER A 65 -13.83 46.00 -30.71
C SER A 65 -14.05 44.57 -30.22
N THR A 66 -15.11 43.93 -30.72
CA THR A 66 -15.41 42.53 -30.41
C THR A 66 -14.44 41.57 -31.11
N SER A 67 -13.83 41.99 -32.23
CA SER A 67 -12.96 41.15 -33.06
C SER A 67 -11.49 41.14 -32.62
N LEU A 68 -11.16 41.63 -31.42
CA LEU A 68 -9.78 41.64 -30.90
C LEU A 68 -9.21 40.23 -30.68
N PHE A 69 -10.08 39.27 -30.34
CA PHE A 69 -9.74 37.87 -30.10
C PHE A 69 -10.33 36.99 -31.20
N PRO A 70 -9.76 35.79 -31.47
CA PRO A 70 -10.20 34.94 -32.58
C PRO A 70 -11.65 34.48 -32.45
N GLU A 71 -12.26 34.19 -33.60
CA GLU A 71 -13.58 33.56 -33.68
C GLU A 71 -13.53 32.10 -33.23
N ARG A 72 -14.66 31.64 -32.66
CA ARG A 72 -14.85 30.26 -32.23
C ARG A 72 -14.74 29.31 -33.42
N GLN A 73 -13.87 28.31 -33.29
CA GLN A 73 -13.77 27.24 -34.27
C GLN A 73 -14.90 26.23 -34.09
N GLU A 74 -15.26 25.53 -35.17
CA GLU A 74 -16.25 24.46 -35.08
C GLU A 74 -15.83 23.37 -34.09
N THR A 75 -16.77 22.96 -33.25
CA THR A 75 -16.54 21.89 -32.28
C THR A 75 -16.34 20.56 -33.02
N PRO A 76 -15.29 19.77 -32.70
CA PRO A 76 -15.09 18.46 -33.31
C PRO A 76 -16.30 17.53 -33.14
N ILE A 77 -16.62 16.75 -34.18
CA ILE A 77 -17.83 15.90 -34.21
C ILE A 77 -17.72 14.69 -33.26
N ASP A 78 -16.51 14.14 -33.05
CA ASP A 78 -16.29 12.93 -32.24
C ASP A 78 -15.88 13.22 -30.80
N MET A 79 -16.67 14.04 -30.08
CA MET A 79 -16.44 14.28 -28.65
C MET A 79 -17.37 13.42 -27.79
N VAL A 80 -16.81 12.80 -26.76
CA VAL A 80 -17.54 11.94 -25.82
C VAL A 80 -18.20 12.82 -24.76
N PRO A 81 -19.52 12.69 -24.52
CA PRO A 81 -20.18 13.42 -23.43
C PRO A 81 -19.67 12.94 -22.07
N VAL A 82 -19.57 13.88 -21.14
CA VAL A 82 -19.13 13.65 -19.76
C VAL A 82 -20.23 14.12 -18.83
N GLU A 83 -20.82 13.17 -18.11
CA GLU A 83 -21.88 13.49 -17.14
C GLU A 83 -21.35 14.37 -16.01
N HIS A 84 -22.12 15.40 -15.66
CA HIS A 84 -21.82 16.33 -14.58
C HIS A 84 -21.51 15.62 -13.25
N SER A 85 -22.34 14.65 -12.86
CA SER A 85 -22.16 13.87 -11.63
C SER A 85 -20.86 13.06 -11.67
N ARG A 86 -20.54 12.42 -12.79
CA ARG A 86 -19.30 11.65 -12.97
C ARG A 86 -18.06 12.53 -12.84
N LEU A 87 -18.08 13.72 -13.46
CA LEU A 87 -17.00 14.69 -13.37
C LEU A 87 -16.74 15.09 -11.92
N TYR A 88 -17.76 15.61 -11.23
CA TYR A 88 -17.56 16.15 -9.89
C TYR A 88 -17.36 15.07 -8.83
N ASN A 89 -17.93 13.88 -8.97
CA ASN A 89 -17.63 12.75 -8.08
C ASN A 89 -16.17 12.28 -8.24
N HIS A 90 -15.64 12.31 -9.46
CA HIS A 90 -14.23 11.99 -9.68
C HIS A 90 -13.31 13.07 -9.11
N MET A 91 -13.61 14.36 -9.34
CA MET A 91 -12.86 15.47 -8.74
C MET A 91 -12.90 15.40 -7.20
N ASP A 92 -14.03 15.02 -6.61
CA ASP A 92 -14.15 14.80 -5.16
C ASP A 92 -13.24 13.68 -4.67
N SER A 93 -13.18 12.55 -5.39
CA SER A 93 -12.28 11.43 -5.06
C SER A 93 -10.78 11.80 -5.09
N LEU A 94 -10.41 12.85 -5.81
CA LEU A 94 -9.05 13.38 -5.90
C LEU A 94 -8.75 14.45 -4.84
N GLY A 95 -9.76 14.88 -4.06
CA GLY A 95 -9.61 15.91 -3.03
C GLY A 95 -9.77 17.35 -3.52
N TYR A 96 -10.39 17.59 -4.69
CA TYR A 96 -10.75 18.96 -5.10
C TYR A 96 -11.94 19.52 -4.29
N ASN A 97 -12.87 18.64 -3.90
CA ASN A 97 -14.03 18.96 -3.07
C ASN A 97 -14.81 20.22 -3.49
N PHE A 98 -14.99 20.44 -4.80
CA PHE A 98 -15.80 21.55 -5.31
C PHE A 98 -17.24 21.49 -4.76
N THR A 99 -17.78 22.63 -4.34
CA THR A 99 -19.15 22.75 -3.80
C THR A 99 -19.84 24.00 -4.32
N GLY A 100 -21.18 24.01 -4.25
CA GLY A 100 -22.00 25.18 -4.58
C GLY A 100 -21.72 25.73 -5.98
N PRO A 101 -21.52 27.07 -6.11
CA PRO A 101 -21.26 27.71 -7.41
C PRO A 101 -20.04 27.17 -8.15
N PHE A 102 -19.04 26.59 -7.46
CA PHE A 102 -17.85 26.03 -8.11
C PHE A 102 -18.12 24.71 -8.85
N ARG A 103 -19.35 24.18 -8.79
CA ARG A 103 -19.84 23.09 -9.65
C ARG A 103 -20.61 23.64 -10.85
N SER A 104 -20.00 24.55 -11.62
CA SER A 104 -20.67 25.33 -12.66
C SER A 104 -20.68 24.69 -14.06
N LEU A 105 -19.87 23.65 -14.30
CA LEU A 105 -19.79 22.98 -15.62
C LEU A 105 -21.01 22.09 -15.88
N MET A 106 -21.80 22.38 -16.92
CA MET A 106 -23.10 21.74 -17.19
C MET A 106 -23.04 20.73 -18.34
N ASP A 107 -22.92 21.20 -19.60
CA ASP A 107 -22.77 20.33 -20.78
C ASP A 107 -21.29 20.18 -21.11
N ASN A 108 -20.76 18.98 -20.92
CA ASN A 108 -19.32 18.72 -21.00
C ASN A 108 -19.06 17.64 -22.04
N LYS A 109 -18.16 17.93 -22.99
CA LYS A 109 -17.73 16.99 -24.02
C LYS A 109 -16.22 16.97 -24.08
N ARG A 110 -15.64 15.78 -24.30
CA ARG A 110 -14.19 15.56 -24.30
C ARG A 110 -13.75 14.74 -25.50
N LYS A 111 -12.60 15.12 -26.08
CA LYS A 111 -11.75 14.26 -26.92
C LYS A 111 -10.32 14.34 -26.39
N LEU A 112 -9.44 13.40 -26.73
CA LEU A 112 -8.05 13.43 -26.25
C LEU A 112 -7.41 14.80 -26.52
N GLY A 113 -6.99 15.49 -25.45
CA GLY A 113 -6.35 16.81 -25.52
C GLY A 113 -7.30 17.99 -25.76
N ARG A 114 -8.63 17.77 -25.78
CA ARG A 114 -9.62 18.83 -25.99
C ARG A 114 -10.87 18.64 -25.13
N ALA A 115 -11.42 19.72 -24.62
CA ALA A 115 -12.73 19.74 -23.99
C ALA A 115 -13.56 20.90 -24.53
N ALA A 116 -14.87 20.69 -24.65
CA ALA A 116 -15.85 21.71 -24.98
C ALA A 116 -16.90 21.65 -23.88
N CYS A 117 -17.05 22.76 -23.14
CA CYS A 117 -17.89 22.82 -21.96
C CYS A 117 -18.83 24.01 -22.02
N VAL A 118 -20.04 23.86 -21.49
CA VAL A 118 -20.94 24.97 -21.19
C VAL A 118 -20.97 25.16 -19.69
N THR A 119 -20.81 26.40 -19.24
CA THR A 119 -20.84 26.74 -17.81
C THR A 119 -21.94 27.75 -17.52
N GLN A 120 -22.55 27.61 -16.35
CA GLN A 120 -23.39 28.64 -15.77
C GLN A 120 -22.49 29.67 -15.08
N ARG A 121 -22.63 30.95 -15.41
CA ARG A 121 -21.91 32.02 -14.72
C ARG A 121 -22.29 32.08 -13.25
N ALA A 122 -21.38 32.61 -12.45
CA ALA A 122 -21.57 32.77 -11.01
C ALA A 122 -22.92 33.44 -10.68
N ASN A 123 -23.76 32.73 -9.93
CA ASN A 123 -24.97 33.30 -9.35
C ASN A 123 -24.66 33.83 -7.94
N ALA A 124 -24.01 34.99 -7.88
CA ALA A 124 -23.60 35.66 -6.66
C ALA A 124 -23.96 37.15 -6.71
N SER A 125 -24.18 37.78 -5.55
CA SER A 125 -24.60 39.18 -5.46
C SER A 125 -23.56 40.17 -6.01
N ASP A 126 -22.30 39.77 -6.04
CA ASP A 126 -21.14 40.52 -6.54
C ASP A 126 -20.81 40.19 -8.00
N ARG A 127 -21.58 39.31 -8.67
CA ARG A 127 -21.38 38.94 -10.08
C ARG A 127 -21.23 40.16 -10.98
N ASP A 128 -22.11 41.14 -10.84
CA ASP A 128 -22.15 42.31 -11.73
C ASP A 128 -21.07 43.36 -11.40
N ALA A 129 -20.35 43.19 -10.28
CA ALA A 129 -19.26 44.08 -9.89
C ALA A 129 -17.94 43.77 -10.64
N VAL A 130 -17.83 42.60 -11.28
CA VAL A 130 -16.62 42.14 -11.95
C VAL A 130 -16.93 41.56 -13.33
N LEU A 131 -16.04 41.77 -14.30
CA LEU A 131 -16.22 41.20 -15.65
C LEU A 131 -16.16 39.67 -15.64
N VAL A 132 -15.25 39.10 -14.84
CA VAL A 132 -15.05 37.65 -14.70
C VAL A 132 -15.02 37.31 -13.23
N HIS A 133 -15.99 36.52 -12.76
CA HIS A 133 -16.06 36.10 -11.37
C HIS A 133 -15.07 34.95 -11.10
N ALA A 134 -14.62 34.77 -9.85
CA ALA A 134 -13.67 33.71 -9.49
C ALA A 134 -14.18 32.30 -9.84
N VAL A 135 -15.48 32.07 -9.66
CA VAL A 135 -16.18 30.83 -10.08
C VAL A 135 -16.09 30.61 -11.59
N ASP A 136 -16.23 31.67 -12.39
CA ASP A 136 -16.14 31.60 -13.84
C ASP A 136 -14.71 31.21 -14.25
N LEU A 137 -13.71 31.83 -13.62
CA LEU A 137 -12.29 31.56 -13.88
C LEU A 137 -11.89 30.14 -13.46
N ASP A 138 -12.36 29.66 -12.31
CA ASP A 138 -12.09 28.30 -11.86
C ASP A 138 -12.74 27.25 -12.78
N ALA A 139 -13.93 27.53 -13.32
CA ALA A 139 -14.55 26.67 -14.34
C ALA A 139 -13.67 26.50 -15.59
N MET A 140 -12.92 27.54 -15.99
CA MET A 140 -11.94 27.45 -17.08
C MET A 140 -10.80 26.47 -16.72
N PHE A 141 -10.32 26.49 -15.48
CA PHE A 141 -9.30 25.55 -15.00
C PHE A 141 -9.82 24.10 -14.92
N GLN A 142 -11.07 23.93 -14.50
CA GLN A 142 -11.75 22.65 -14.49
C GLN A 142 -11.91 22.10 -15.93
N ALA A 143 -12.23 22.95 -16.91
CA ALA A 143 -12.32 22.57 -18.32
C ALA A 143 -10.96 22.13 -18.90
N ILE A 144 -9.85 22.78 -18.53
CA ILE A 144 -8.50 22.31 -18.89
C ILE A 144 -8.21 20.93 -18.29
N SER A 145 -8.60 20.72 -17.03
CA SER A 145 -8.45 19.43 -16.35
C SER A 145 -9.28 18.33 -17.03
N LEU A 146 -10.45 18.67 -17.57
CA LEU A 146 -11.25 17.75 -18.37
C LEU A 146 -10.62 17.43 -19.73
N ALA A 147 -9.99 18.40 -20.40
CA ALA A 147 -9.20 18.14 -21.60
C ALA A 147 -8.05 17.16 -21.29
N TYR A 148 -7.42 17.32 -20.11
CA TYR A 148 -6.36 16.45 -19.61
C TYR A 148 -6.78 15.00 -19.39
N SER A 149 -7.89 14.74 -18.68
CA SER A 149 -8.30 13.39 -18.28
C SER A 149 -9.82 13.24 -18.30
N TYR A 150 -10.29 12.07 -18.71
CA TYR A 150 -11.69 11.69 -18.63
C TYR A 150 -11.94 11.14 -17.23
N PRO A 151 -13.04 11.50 -16.57
CA PRO A 151 -13.32 11.04 -15.23
C PRO A 151 -13.23 9.52 -15.06
N GLY A 152 -12.21 9.07 -14.33
CA GLY A 152 -11.93 7.65 -14.09
C GLY A 152 -11.10 6.92 -15.16
N ASP A 153 -10.49 7.61 -16.14
CA ASP A 153 -9.57 6.99 -17.12
C ASP A 153 -8.18 6.65 -16.52
N GLY A 154 -7.93 7.11 -15.30
CA GLY A 154 -6.69 6.88 -14.56
C GLY A 154 -5.52 7.76 -15.03
N ARG A 155 -5.76 8.81 -15.83
CA ARG A 155 -4.73 9.79 -16.20
C ARG A 155 -4.56 10.87 -15.14
N LEU A 156 -5.64 11.53 -14.71
CA LEU A 156 -5.65 12.42 -13.55
C LEU A 156 -5.88 11.60 -12.28
N ARG A 157 -4.81 11.36 -11.52
CA ARG A 157 -4.81 10.51 -10.31
C ARG A 157 -4.50 11.24 -9.03
N ASN A 158 -3.84 12.39 -9.16
CA ASN A 158 -3.42 13.23 -8.05
C ASN A 158 -4.05 14.62 -8.19
N LEU A 159 -4.18 15.31 -7.06
CA LEU A 159 -4.64 16.69 -7.01
C LEU A 159 -3.63 17.61 -7.71
N HIS A 160 -4.00 18.16 -8.85
CA HIS A 160 -3.19 19.13 -9.59
C HIS A 160 -3.78 20.54 -9.46
N LEU A 161 -2.95 21.50 -9.09
CA LEU A 161 -3.37 22.90 -8.93
C LEU A 161 -2.63 23.81 -9.92
N PRO A 162 -3.26 24.91 -10.39
CA PRO A 162 -2.58 25.93 -11.17
C PRO A 162 -1.43 26.55 -10.36
N THR A 163 -0.24 26.63 -10.96
CA THR A 163 0.94 27.24 -10.32
C THR A 163 1.52 28.38 -11.14
N THR A 164 1.28 28.39 -12.44
CA THR A 164 1.75 29.45 -13.33
C THR A 164 0.73 29.64 -14.44
N ILE A 165 0.42 30.89 -14.74
CA ILE A 165 -0.44 31.27 -15.85
C ILE A 165 0.32 32.27 -16.69
N SER A 166 0.59 31.94 -17.95
CA SER A 166 1.34 32.84 -18.82
C SER A 166 0.54 34.11 -19.12
N LYS A 167 -0.72 33.94 -19.52
CA LYS A 167 -1.56 35.07 -19.90
C LYS A 167 -3.03 34.81 -19.59
N ILE A 168 -3.70 35.83 -19.07
CA ILE A 168 -5.15 35.93 -19.06
C ILE A 168 -5.47 37.21 -19.83
N ARG A 169 -6.37 37.12 -20.80
CA ARG A 169 -6.81 38.25 -21.62
C ARG A 169 -8.33 38.32 -21.55
N VAL A 170 -8.86 39.53 -21.39
CA VAL A 170 -10.29 39.79 -21.28
C VAL A 170 -10.64 40.88 -22.29
N ASN A 171 -11.65 40.64 -23.13
CA ASN A 171 -12.16 41.62 -24.08
C ASN A 171 -13.50 42.16 -23.58
N GLN A 172 -13.47 43.35 -22.99
CA GLN A 172 -14.66 44.00 -22.41
C GLN A 172 -15.76 44.26 -23.46
N ALA A 173 -15.41 44.59 -24.71
CA ALA A 173 -16.39 44.88 -25.76
C ALA A 173 -17.32 43.70 -26.06
N VAL A 174 -16.83 42.46 -25.89
CA VAL A 174 -17.63 41.23 -26.07
C VAL A 174 -18.63 41.07 -24.92
N PHE A 175 -18.24 41.38 -23.68
CA PHE A 175 -19.16 41.35 -22.53
C PHE A 175 -20.30 42.37 -22.69
N GLU A 176 -20.00 43.54 -23.22
CA GLU A 176 -20.99 44.59 -23.47
C GLU A 176 -21.97 44.20 -24.58
N SER A 177 -21.52 43.45 -25.58
CA SER A 177 -22.31 43.03 -26.76
C SER A 177 -23.13 41.74 -26.57
N ALA A 178 -22.92 41.01 -25.46
CA ALA A 178 -23.57 39.71 -25.24
C ALA A 178 -25.09 39.83 -25.00
N GLU A 179 -25.88 38.99 -25.69
CA GLU A 179 -27.34 38.94 -25.58
C GLU A 179 -27.80 38.29 -24.27
N ASP A 180 -27.15 37.19 -23.91
CA ASP A 180 -27.32 36.47 -22.66
C ASP A 180 -25.98 36.37 -21.95
N ARG A 181 -25.96 36.78 -20.69
CA ARG A 181 -24.77 36.76 -19.84
C ARG A 181 -24.79 35.61 -18.86
N ASP A 182 -25.82 34.77 -18.79
CA ASP A 182 -25.94 33.73 -17.77
C ASP A 182 -25.11 32.50 -18.09
N THR A 183 -24.86 32.23 -19.36
CA THR A 183 -24.09 31.06 -19.81
C THR A 183 -22.83 31.46 -20.57
N MET A 184 -21.82 30.61 -20.50
CA MET A 184 -20.61 30.74 -21.32
C MET A 184 -20.22 29.40 -21.93
N VAL A 185 -19.64 29.45 -23.11
CA VAL A 185 -19.10 28.27 -23.79
C VAL A 185 -17.58 28.34 -23.76
N MET A 186 -16.94 27.22 -23.43
CA MET A 186 -15.50 27.13 -23.23
C MET A 186 -14.91 26.03 -24.09
N ASP A 187 -13.88 26.36 -24.85
CA ASP A 187 -13.10 25.39 -25.60
C ASP A 187 -11.68 25.32 -25.02
N SER A 188 -11.33 24.18 -24.45
CA SER A 188 -10.04 23.93 -23.79
C SER A 188 -9.17 23.00 -24.62
N ILE A 189 -7.88 23.33 -24.73
CA ILE A 189 -6.91 22.57 -25.50
C ILE A 189 -5.68 22.32 -24.63
N LEU A 190 -5.18 21.08 -24.62
CA LEU A 190 -3.92 20.76 -23.98
C LEU A 190 -2.73 21.10 -24.88
N ASN A 191 -1.68 21.59 -24.25
CA ASN A 191 -0.41 21.78 -24.89
C ASN A 191 0.38 20.46 -24.85
N PRO A 192 1.20 20.16 -25.88
CA PRO A 192 2.04 18.98 -25.88
C PRO A 192 2.91 18.91 -24.62
N GLU A 193 2.87 17.79 -23.92
CA GLU A 193 3.72 17.55 -22.75
C GLU A 193 5.17 17.37 -23.22
N ASN A 194 6.05 18.29 -22.85
CA ASN A 194 7.50 18.14 -22.96
C ASN A 194 8.07 18.04 -21.55
N THR A 195 7.89 16.87 -20.93
CA THR A 195 8.27 16.61 -19.54
C THR A 195 9.07 15.32 -19.43
N GLU A 196 10.19 15.41 -18.69
CA GLU A 196 11.02 14.24 -18.34
C GLU A 196 10.26 13.22 -17.49
N LYS A 197 9.19 13.65 -16.80
CA LYS A 197 8.29 12.81 -15.98
C LYS A 197 6.83 12.99 -16.41
N PRO A 198 6.29 12.12 -17.27
CA PRO A 198 4.88 12.13 -17.66
C PRO A 198 3.95 12.11 -16.45
N GLY A 199 2.89 12.91 -16.46
CA GLY A 199 1.89 12.94 -15.37
C GLY A 199 2.29 13.71 -14.10
N SER A 200 3.47 14.32 -14.05
CA SER A 200 3.88 15.23 -12.94
C SER A 200 3.30 16.65 -13.06
N ARG A 201 3.03 17.07 -14.30
CA ARG A 201 2.39 18.33 -14.64
C ARG A 201 1.70 18.21 -15.99
N PHE A 202 0.74 19.08 -16.23
CA PHE A 202 0.17 19.30 -17.56
C PHE A 202 -0.05 20.78 -17.80
N THR A 203 -0.25 21.14 -19.07
CA THR A 203 -0.45 22.53 -19.46
C THR A 203 -1.56 22.61 -20.48
N GLY A 204 -2.41 23.63 -20.37
CA GLY A 204 -3.47 23.86 -21.33
C GLY A 204 -3.89 25.31 -21.42
N ASN A 205 -4.72 25.58 -22.41
CA ASN A 205 -5.32 26.87 -22.70
C ASN A 205 -6.84 26.73 -22.72
N THR A 206 -7.56 27.82 -22.57
CA THR A 206 -9.03 27.86 -22.69
C THR A 206 -9.48 29.19 -23.26
N ASP A 207 -10.32 29.12 -24.28
CA ASP A 207 -11.02 30.25 -24.85
C ASP A 207 -12.49 30.20 -24.45
N VAL A 208 -13.04 31.36 -24.09
CA VAL A 208 -14.41 31.51 -23.59
C VAL A 208 -15.22 32.42 -24.50
N TYR A 209 -16.43 31.99 -24.83
CA TYR A 209 -17.34 32.65 -25.75
C TYR A 209 -18.68 32.90 -25.05
N LEU A 210 -19.25 34.08 -25.29
CA LEU A 210 -20.56 34.47 -24.75
C LEU A 210 -21.66 34.22 -25.80
N THR A 211 -22.88 34.02 -25.32
CA THR A 211 -24.04 33.78 -26.18
C THR A 211 -24.28 34.99 -27.09
N GLY A 212 -24.42 34.72 -28.39
CA GLY A 212 -24.59 35.75 -29.43
C GLY A 212 -23.28 36.33 -29.97
N CYS A 213 -22.11 35.95 -29.43
CA CYS A 213 -20.81 36.45 -29.88
C CYS A 213 -19.98 35.34 -30.58
N SER A 214 -19.39 35.66 -31.72
CA SER A 214 -18.49 34.76 -32.46
C SER A 214 -17.06 34.78 -31.91
N ASN A 215 -16.57 35.95 -31.47
CA ASN A 215 -15.22 36.14 -30.95
C ASN A 215 -15.10 35.79 -29.46
N ALA A 216 -13.90 35.37 -29.04
CA ALA A 216 -13.66 35.05 -27.64
C ALA A 216 -13.77 36.29 -26.74
N ALA A 217 -14.39 36.12 -25.57
CA ALA A 217 -14.47 37.12 -24.51
C ALA A 217 -13.29 37.02 -23.54
N VAL A 218 -12.84 35.80 -23.25
CA VAL A 218 -11.69 35.54 -22.35
C VAL A 218 -10.78 34.50 -22.99
N GLN A 219 -9.47 34.72 -22.91
CA GLN A 219 -8.45 33.72 -23.28
C GLN A 219 -7.52 33.48 -22.10
N VAL A 220 -7.37 32.23 -21.71
CA VAL A 220 -6.44 31.78 -20.68
C VAL A 220 -5.39 30.91 -21.33
N ASP A 221 -4.14 31.38 -21.34
CA ASP A 221 -3.04 30.76 -22.07
C ASP A 221 -1.97 30.18 -21.13
N GLN A 222 -1.56 28.95 -21.43
CA GLN A 222 -0.46 28.22 -20.80
C GLN A 222 -0.60 28.16 -19.26
N VAL A 223 -1.71 27.58 -18.80
CA VAL A 223 -1.91 27.28 -17.38
C VAL A 223 -1.14 26.01 -17.04
N ILE A 224 -0.15 26.12 -16.16
CA ILE A 224 0.66 24.99 -15.70
C ILE A 224 0.05 24.44 -14.41
N PHE A 225 -0.47 23.22 -14.51
CA PHE A 225 -0.98 22.44 -13.40
C PHE A 225 0.11 21.53 -12.85
N LYS A 226 0.40 21.62 -11.54
CA LYS A 226 1.37 20.75 -10.87
C LYS A 226 0.69 19.96 -9.76
N VAL A 227 1.16 18.74 -9.55
CA VAL A 227 0.72 17.89 -8.43
C VAL A 227 1.03 18.59 -7.10
N LEU A 228 0.04 18.71 -6.21
CA LEU A 228 0.20 19.30 -4.87
C LEU A 228 1.01 18.36 -3.94
N ARG A 229 0.70 17.06 -3.98
CA ARG A 229 1.43 15.99 -3.29
C ARG A 229 1.37 14.74 -4.16
N GLY A 230 2.52 14.24 -4.58
CA GLY A 230 2.65 13.00 -5.35
C GLY A 230 3.68 12.12 -4.66
N ASP A 231 3.30 10.90 -4.35
CA ASP A 231 4.22 9.86 -3.91
C ASP A 231 5.03 9.36 -5.11
N ALA A 232 6.33 9.18 -4.91
CA ALA A 232 7.25 8.69 -5.94
C ALA A 232 6.99 7.24 -6.39
N ASN A 233 5.92 6.60 -5.89
CA ASN A 233 5.66 5.17 -6.02
C ASN A 233 4.33 4.84 -6.72
N ASP A 234 3.61 5.84 -7.22
CA ASP A 234 2.33 5.67 -7.89
C ASP A 234 2.51 5.49 -9.41
N ASP A 235 3.35 4.53 -9.82
CA ASP A 235 3.46 4.15 -11.24
C ASP A 235 2.34 3.18 -11.63
N ARG A 236 1.68 3.47 -12.77
CA ARG A 236 0.57 2.67 -13.26
C ARG A 236 1.07 1.33 -13.79
N LYS A 237 0.83 0.25 -13.03
CA LYS A 237 1.14 -1.12 -13.45
C LYS A 237 0.10 -1.67 -14.44
N ILE A 238 0.06 -1.11 -15.66
CA ILE A 238 -0.80 -1.63 -16.75
C ILE A 238 -0.17 -2.75 -17.57
N PHE A 239 1.16 -2.77 -17.61
CA PHE A 239 1.87 -3.79 -18.36
C PHE A 239 1.96 -5.04 -17.49
N CYS A 240 1.45 -6.14 -18.04
CA CYS A 240 1.65 -7.47 -17.50
C CYS A 240 2.40 -8.29 -18.54
N THR A 241 3.24 -9.19 -18.06
CA THR A 241 3.89 -10.22 -18.85
C THR A 241 3.44 -11.58 -18.36
N MET A 242 3.37 -12.55 -19.26
CA MET A 242 3.12 -13.94 -18.91
C MET A 242 4.48 -14.62 -18.74
N ASP A 243 4.91 -14.72 -17.49
CA ASP A 243 6.09 -15.50 -17.14
C ASP A 243 5.71 -16.97 -17.04
N TYR A 244 6.21 -17.77 -17.98
CA TYR A 244 6.00 -19.21 -17.97
C TYR A 244 6.87 -19.85 -16.89
N VAL A 245 6.22 -20.45 -15.91
CA VAL A 245 6.85 -21.22 -14.84
C VAL A 245 6.51 -22.69 -14.97
N LEU A 246 7.28 -23.55 -14.30
CA LEU A 246 7.00 -24.98 -14.26
C LEU A 246 5.59 -25.26 -13.73
N SER A 247 4.92 -26.23 -14.35
CA SER A 247 3.57 -26.65 -13.96
C SER A 247 3.51 -27.35 -12.60
N ALA A 248 4.66 -27.73 -12.04
CA ALA A 248 4.79 -28.27 -10.70
C ALA A 248 6.04 -27.69 -10.02
N PRO A 249 6.05 -27.54 -8.68
CA PRO A 249 7.25 -27.12 -7.96
C PRO A 249 8.37 -28.16 -8.14
N ASP A 250 9.54 -27.70 -8.56
CA ASP A 250 10.74 -28.52 -8.73
C ASP A 250 11.86 -27.97 -7.86
N GLY A 251 12.31 -28.77 -6.89
CA GLY A 251 13.33 -28.39 -5.92
C GLY A 251 14.73 -28.33 -6.52
N HIS A 252 15.00 -29.09 -7.58
CA HIS A 252 16.28 -29.03 -8.29
C HIS A 252 16.39 -27.76 -9.11
N VAL A 253 15.32 -27.35 -9.79
CA VAL A 253 15.29 -26.06 -10.50
C VAL A 253 15.31 -24.88 -9.51
N ALA A 254 14.62 -24.99 -8.37
CA ALA A 254 14.66 -23.96 -7.33
C ALA A 254 16.04 -23.83 -6.65
N ALA A 255 16.84 -24.89 -6.65
CA ALA A 255 18.17 -24.94 -6.06
C ALA A 255 19.31 -24.94 -7.10
N SER A 256 19.02 -24.77 -8.39
CA SER A 256 20.02 -24.89 -9.47
C SER A 256 21.18 -23.91 -9.31
N ASP A 257 20.89 -22.75 -8.70
CA ASP A 257 21.84 -21.66 -8.50
C ASP A 257 22.51 -21.73 -7.11
N ILE A 258 22.12 -22.70 -6.27
CA ILE A 258 22.69 -22.93 -4.95
C ILE A 258 23.74 -24.03 -5.07
N GLN A 259 25.00 -23.63 -5.21
CA GLN A 259 26.11 -24.58 -5.14
C GLN A 259 26.46 -24.85 -3.68
N ILE A 260 26.24 -26.07 -3.22
CA ILE A 260 26.76 -26.54 -1.94
C ILE A 260 28.25 -26.84 -2.14
N THR A 261 29.09 -26.06 -1.47
CA THR A 261 30.54 -26.21 -1.53
C THR A 261 31.02 -27.37 -0.66
N ASP A 262 32.19 -27.92 -0.98
CA ASP A 262 32.82 -28.96 -0.16
C ASP A 262 33.07 -28.47 1.28
N ASP A 263 33.36 -27.18 1.46
CA ASP A 263 33.58 -26.57 2.77
C ASP A 263 32.29 -26.57 3.62
N GLU A 264 31.14 -26.26 3.03
CA GLU A 264 29.85 -26.32 3.73
C GLU A 264 29.46 -27.76 4.12
N MET A 265 29.79 -28.73 3.27
CA MET A 265 29.60 -30.16 3.58
C MET A 265 30.52 -30.61 4.71
N ASN A 266 31.79 -30.21 4.69
CA ASN A 266 32.74 -30.51 5.74
C ASN A 266 32.32 -29.89 7.08
N LEU A 267 31.85 -28.64 7.06
CA LEU A 267 31.32 -27.95 8.23
C LEU A 267 30.10 -28.67 8.83
N LEU A 268 29.15 -29.11 7.99
CA LEU A 268 27.98 -29.88 8.43
C LEU A 268 28.41 -31.18 9.14
N TRP A 269 29.38 -31.90 8.57
CA TRP A 269 29.89 -33.14 9.17
C TRP A 269 30.68 -32.88 10.45
N ALA A 270 31.49 -31.83 10.51
CA ALA A 270 32.21 -31.41 11.71
C ALA A 270 31.24 -31.07 12.85
N LEU A 271 30.20 -30.28 12.56
CA LEU A 271 29.14 -29.96 13.51
C LEU A 271 28.41 -31.21 14.00
N SER A 272 28.04 -32.12 13.10
CA SER A 272 27.37 -33.37 13.46
C SER A 272 28.25 -34.23 14.39
N ARG A 273 29.55 -34.32 14.12
CA ARG A 273 30.52 -35.04 14.97
C ARG A 273 30.71 -34.39 16.34
N ILE A 274 30.77 -33.06 16.41
CA ILE A 274 30.87 -32.31 17.67
C ILE A 274 29.66 -32.57 18.54
N VAL A 275 28.47 -32.50 17.94
CA VAL A 275 27.20 -32.73 18.63
C VAL A 275 27.11 -34.16 19.15
N HIS A 276 27.48 -35.16 18.34
CA HIS A 276 27.57 -36.55 18.77
C HIS A 276 28.52 -36.72 19.96
N PHE A 277 29.75 -36.20 19.82
CA PHE A 277 30.79 -36.36 20.83
C PHE A 277 30.34 -35.85 22.19
N TYR A 278 29.80 -34.63 22.26
CA TYR A 278 29.38 -34.06 23.54
C TYR A 278 28.13 -34.73 24.10
N THR A 279 27.14 -35.08 23.28
CA THR A 279 25.93 -35.78 23.76
C THR A 279 26.26 -37.15 24.31
N LYS A 280 27.13 -37.91 23.63
CA LYS A 280 27.66 -39.19 24.12
C LYS A 280 28.45 -39.02 25.43
N THR A 281 29.39 -38.09 25.45
CA THR A 281 30.22 -37.81 26.64
C THR A 281 29.35 -37.43 27.84
N PHE A 282 28.34 -36.57 27.65
CA PHE A 282 27.43 -36.18 28.72
C PHE A 282 26.55 -37.33 29.21
N ASP A 283 26.16 -38.29 28.36
CA ASP A 283 25.48 -39.50 28.83
C ASP A 283 26.45 -40.40 29.61
N GLU A 284 27.66 -40.62 29.13
CA GLU A 284 28.64 -41.51 29.78
C GLU A 284 29.14 -40.96 31.13
N MET A 285 29.28 -39.64 31.27
CA MET A 285 29.76 -39.00 32.52
C MET A 285 28.82 -39.17 33.72
N VAL A 286 27.55 -39.55 33.50
CA VAL A 286 26.58 -39.77 34.58
C VAL A 286 26.24 -41.25 34.67
N PRO A 287 26.64 -41.96 35.75
CA PRO A 287 26.33 -43.38 35.94
C PRO A 287 24.83 -43.68 35.82
N ALA A 288 24.49 -44.87 35.34
CA ALA A 288 23.09 -45.24 35.03
C ALA A 288 22.17 -45.24 36.27
N ASP A 289 22.74 -45.47 37.45
CA ASP A 289 22.12 -45.50 38.77
C ASP A 289 22.13 -44.15 39.50
N SER A 290 22.69 -43.10 38.88
CA SER A 290 22.78 -41.78 39.50
C SER A 290 21.38 -41.19 39.78
N PRO A 291 21.13 -40.62 40.99
CA PRO A 291 19.88 -39.91 41.30
C PRO A 291 19.55 -38.78 40.32
N ALA A 292 20.57 -38.20 39.67
CA ALA A 292 20.41 -37.16 38.64
C ALA A 292 19.60 -37.65 37.41
N ARG A 293 19.52 -38.96 37.18
CA ARG A 293 18.74 -39.58 36.10
C ARG A 293 17.29 -39.89 36.49
N LEU A 294 16.94 -39.78 37.78
CA LEU A 294 15.62 -40.15 38.30
C LEU A 294 14.87 -38.93 38.84
N GLU A 295 15.52 -38.09 39.63
CA GLU A 295 14.86 -37.09 40.49
C GLU A 295 15.09 -35.64 40.05
N SER A 296 16.12 -35.37 39.24
CA SER A 296 16.49 -34.01 38.80
C SER A 296 15.88 -33.64 37.43
N LEU A 297 15.72 -32.34 37.15
CA LEU A 297 15.40 -31.79 35.81
C LEU A 297 16.40 -32.27 34.74
N LEU A 298 17.64 -32.57 35.15
CA LEU A 298 18.70 -33.11 34.29
C LEU A 298 18.34 -34.47 33.65
N ARG A 299 17.41 -35.23 34.24
CA ARG A 299 16.95 -36.51 33.68
C ARG A 299 16.41 -36.39 32.25
N HIS A 300 15.78 -35.26 31.92
CA HIS A 300 15.21 -35.03 30.59
C HIS A 300 16.31 -34.75 29.56
N TYR A 301 17.34 -33.99 29.95
CA TYR A 301 18.50 -33.72 29.10
C TYR A 301 19.36 -34.97 28.90
N LEU A 302 19.60 -35.76 29.95
CA LEU A 302 20.34 -37.02 29.85
C LEU A 302 19.58 -38.08 29.02
N ARG A 303 18.24 -38.14 29.14
CA ARG A 303 17.42 -38.98 28.26
C ARG A 303 17.52 -38.53 26.80
N PHE A 304 17.57 -37.23 26.55
CA PHE A 304 17.81 -36.67 25.22
C PHE A 304 19.21 -37.04 24.71
N CYS A 305 20.27 -36.86 25.49
CA CYS A 305 21.64 -37.26 25.10
C CYS A 305 21.73 -38.75 24.73
N ARG A 306 21.15 -39.63 25.56
CA ARG A 306 21.08 -41.06 25.27
C ARG A 306 20.28 -41.37 24.01
N HIS A 307 19.16 -40.69 23.82
CA HIS A 307 18.33 -40.85 22.63
C HIS A 307 19.12 -40.43 21.38
N VAL A 308 19.82 -39.30 21.43
CA VAL A 308 20.70 -38.82 20.37
C VAL A 308 21.81 -39.84 20.05
N ASP A 309 22.46 -40.40 21.06
CA ASP A 309 23.50 -41.42 20.89
C ASP A 309 22.94 -42.70 20.25
N THR A 310 21.80 -43.18 20.75
CA THR A 310 21.08 -44.34 20.17
C THR A 310 20.67 -44.09 18.71
N LEU A 311 20.21 -42.87 18.41
CA LEU A 311 19.86 -42.49 17.05
C LEU A 311 21.09 -42.36 16.17
N PHE A 312 22.25 -41.93 16.67
CA PHE A 312 23.51 -41.96 15.92
C PHE A 312 23.93 -43.39 15.58
N GLU A 313 23.87 -44.30 16.54
CA GLU A 313 24.17 -45.73 16.33
C GLU A 313 23.23 -46.39 15.32
N GLN A 314 21.98 -45.92 15.26
CA GLN A 314 20.96 -46.41 14.32
C GLN A 314 20.93 -45.65 12.99
N GLY A 315 21.74 -44.58 12.82
CA GLY A 315 21.71 -43.70 11.64
C GLY A 315 20.44 -42.83 11.52
N LYS A 316 19.74 -42.56 12.62
CA LYS A 316 18.38 -41.96 12.70
C LYS A 316 18.28 -40.61 13.43
N LEU A 317 19.31 -39.76 13.43
CA LEU A 317 19.34 -38.55 14.25
C LEU A 317 18.43 -37.39 13.81
N SER A 318 17.43 -37.03 14.64
CA SER A 318 16.49 -35.93 14.39
C SER A 318 16.31 -34.98 15.60
N PHE A 319 17.15 -33.95 15.74
CA PHE A 319 16.88 -32.77 16.58
C PHE A 319 17.55 -31.49 16.04
N ASN A 320 16.96 -30.32 16.33
CA ASN A 320 17.55 -29.02 16.02
C ASN A 320 18.32 -28.50 17.24
N LEU A 321 19.66 -28.41 17.16
CA LEU A 321 20.45 -27.74 18.21
C LEU A 321 20.40 -26.23 17.99
N MET A 322 19.95 -25.49 19.01
CA MET A 322 19.97 -24.02 19.03
C MET A 322 20.87 -23.53 20.17
N ARG A 323 21.87 -22.70 19.85
CA ARG A 323 22.80 -22.13 20.84
C ARG A 323 23.11 -20.66 20.56
N ASP A 324 23.07 -19.84 21.62
CA ASP A 324 23.56 -18.47 21.57
C ASP A 324 25.09 -18.45 21.70
N VAL A 325 25.74 -17.83 20.73
CA VAL A 325 27.19 -17.69 20.70
C VAL A 325 27.60 -16.59 21.67
N ARG A 326 28.25 -16.94 22.78
CA ARG A 326 28.61 -15.97 23.83
C ARG A 326 29.97 -15.28 23.61
N LYS A 327 30.85 -15.94 22.86
CA LYS A 327 32.18 -15.44 22.50
C LYS A 327 32.43 -15.80 21.05
N PRO A 328 33.15 -14.96 20.28
CA PRO A 328 33.51 -15.31 18.91
C PRO A 328 34.35 -16.58 18.91
N PHE A 329 34.10 -17.47 17.96
CA PHE A 329 34.95 -18.63 17.72
C PHE A 329 35.03 -18.94 16.23
N SER A 330 36.14 -19.52 15.80
CA SER A 330 36.29 -20.05 14.45
C SER A 330 35.77 -21.48 14.42
N LEU A 331 34.90 -21.77 13.47
CA LEU A 331 34.38 -23.09 13.19
C LEU A 331 34.66 -23.40 11.72
N ASP A 332 35.61 -24.30 11.49
CA ASP A 332 36.04 -24.73 10.15
C ASP A 332 36.38 -23.57 9.20
N GLY A 333 37.12 -22.58 9.71
CA GLY A 333 37.53 -21.39 8.95
C GLY A 333 36.51 -20.25 8.94
N HIS A 334 35.27 -20.48 9.36
CA HIS A 334 34.24 -19.44 9.48
C HIS A 334 34.21 -18.85 10.89
N MET A 335 34.32 -17.52 10.98
CA MET A 335 34.28 -16.81 12.26
C MET A 335 32.82 -16.53 12.65
N VAL A 336 32.34 -17.17 13.72
CA VAL A 336 30.98 -16.99 14.22
C VAL A 336 30.97 -15.91 15.32
N PRO A 337 30.30 -14.76 15.13
CA PRO A 337 30.36 -13.64 16.06
C PRO A 337 29.55 -13.88 17.34
N PRO A 338 29.92 -13.23 18.47
CA PRO A 338 29.12 -13.24 19.68
C PRO A 338 27.74 -12.59 19.42
N GLY A 339 26.69 -13.15 20.01
CA GLY A 339 25.30 -12.75 19.82
C GLY A 339 24.58 -13.50 18.68
N ALA A 340 25.29 -14.26 17.85
CA ALA A 340 24.66 -15.10 16.82
C ALA A 340 23.90 -16.29 17.46
N MET A 341 22.79 -16.70 16.83
CA MET A 341 22.05 -17.90 17.21
C MET A 341 22.38 -19.02 16.22
N LEU A 342 23.15 -20.01 16.66
CA LEU A 342 23.55 -21.15 15.85
C LEU A 342 22.42 -22.18 15.81
N HIS A 343 21.90 -22.45 14.61
CA HIS A 343 20.95 -23.53 14.33
C HIS A 343 21.67 -24.67 13.60
N VAL A 344 21.68 -25.86 14.20
CA VAL A 344 22.22 -27.07 13.57
C VAL A 344 21.08 -28.07 13.41
N PRO A 345 20.37 -28.06 12.25
CA PRO A 345 19.36 -29.05 11.97
C PRO A 345 20.00 -30.37 11.56
N THR A 346 19.51 -31.47 12.12
CA THR A 346 20.00 -32.81 11.76
C THR A 346 19.22 -33.36 10.57
N LEU A 347 19.95 -33.86 9.57
CA LEU A 347 19.41 -34.26 8.28
C LEU A 347 18.31 -35.33 8.36
N VAL A 348 18.37 -36.27 9.32
CA VAL A 348 17.54 -37.48 9.31
C VAL A 348 16.04 -37.20 9.51
N ALA A 349 15.67 -36.11 10.18
CA ALA A 349 14.28 -35.67 10.30
C ALA A 349 13.59 -35.54 8.95
N HIS A 350 14.33 -35.10 7.94
CA HIS A 350 13.83 -34.80 6.60
C HIS A 350 13.79 -36.03 5.67
N TYR A 351 14.35 -37.17 6.10
CA TYR A 351 14.43 -38.43 5.34
C TYR A 351 13.61 -39.57 6.00
N ASP A 352 12.81 -39.28 7.04
CA ASP A 352 11.94 -40.28 7.68
C ASP A 352 10.74 -40.61 6.76
N GLU A 353 10.72 -41.83 6.21
CA GLU A 353 9.66 -42.32 5.31
C GLU A 353 8.28 -42.43 5.99
N ASP A 354 8.21 -42.73 7.28
CA ASP A 354 6.93 -42.85 7.97
C ASP A 354 6.29 -41.47 8.21
N ALA A 355 7.12 -40.43 8.31
CA ALA A 355 6.68 -39.04 8.50
C ALA A 355 6.46 -38.28 7.19
N TRP A 356 7.29 -38.54 6.17
CA TRP A 356 7.36 -37.73 4.94
C TRP A 356 7.14 -38.51 3.64
N GLY A 357 7.18 -39.84 3.69
CA GLY A 357 6.94 -40.71 2.53
C GLY A 357 5.49 -40.61 2.07
N VAL A 358 5.30 -40.40 0.77
CA VAL A 358 3.97 -40.38 0.14
C VAL A 358 3.97 -41.41 -0.99
N LYS A 359 2.83 -42.08 -1.22
CA LYS A 359 2.72 -43.10 -2.27
C LYS A 359 3.17 -42.52 -3.62
N GLY A 360 4.31 -43.02 -4.12
CA GLY A 360 4.94 -42.56 -5.37
C GLY A 360 6.07 -41.54 -5.22
N HIS A 361 6.33 -41.02 -4.00
CA HIS A 361 7.38 -40.04 -3.70
C HIS A 361 8.04 -40.34 -2.35
N ALA A 362 9.27 -40.87 -2.38
CA ALA A 362 10.06 -41.19 -1.19
C ALA A 362 10.41 -39.93 -0.38
N ALA A 363 10.64 -40.05 0.93
CA ALA A 363 11.04 -38.93 1.79
C ALA A 363 12.31 -38.23 1.28
N SER A 364 13.21 -38.95 0.63
CA SER A 364 14.43 -38.44 -0.01
C SER A 364 14.21 -37.61 -1.28
N GLU A 365 13.02 -37.65 -1.88
CA GLU A 365 12.67 -36.89 -3.08
C GLU A 365 11.99 -35.57 -2.70
N PHE A 366 12.35 -34.47 -3.36
CA PHE A 366 11.61 -33.22 -3.22
C PHE A 366 10.22 -33.35 -3.86
N TRP A 367 9.16 -33.23 -3.06
CA TRP A 367 7.79 -33.23 -3.53
C TRP A 367 7.00 -32.06 -2.94
N GLY A 368 6.79 -30.99 -3.72
CA GLY A 368 6.19 -29.74 -3.23
C GLY A 368 4.78 -29.87 -2.64
N TYR A 369 4.03 -30.91 -3.02
CA TYR A 369 2.69 -31.20 -2.49
C TYR A 369 2.71 -31.85 -1.09
N ARG A 370 3.87 -32.26 -0.59
CA ARG A 370 4.06 -32.86 0.75
C ARG A 370 3.55 -31.99 1.89
N HIS A 371 3.56 -30.67 1.68
CA HIS A 371 3.19 -29.67 2.67
C HIS A 371 1.79 -29.08 2.45
N ILE A 372 1.05 -29.60 1.48
CA ILE A 372 -0.31 -29.13 1.14
C ILE A 372 -1.32 -30.06 1.82
N ARG A 373 -1.95 -29.56 2.89
CA ARG A 373 -3.13 -30.21 3.46
C ARG A 373 -4.37 -29.69 2.77
N TYR A 374 -5.16 -30.58 2.18
CA TYR A 374 -6.47 -30.23 1.64
C TYR A 374 -7.48 -30.23 2.80
N THR A 375 -7.88 -29.04 3.24
CA THR A 375 -8.99 -28.90 4.19
C THR A 375 -10.30 -28.74 3.42
N TYR A 376 -11.34 -29.41 3.90
CA TYR A 376 -12.69 -29.25 3.39
C TYR A 376 -13.44 -28.31 4.35
N GLU A 377 -13.53 -27.03 3.99
CA GLU A 377 -14.43 -26.11 4.69
C GLU A 377 -15.88 -26.53 4.38
N LYS A 378 -16.61 -27.06 5.37
CA LYS A 378 -18.07 -27.12 5.29
C LYS A 378 -18.61 -25.71 5.51
N LYS A 379 -18.96 -25.01 4.43
CA LYS A 379 -19.84 -23.84 4.53
C LYS A 379 -21.29 -24.32 4.56
N PHE A 380 -22.02 -23.97 5.62
CA PHE A 380 -23.47 -24.11 5.65
C PHE A 380 -24.08 -22.89 4.95
N GLU A 381 -24.59 -23.08 3.74
CA GLU A 381 -25.54 -22.16 3.12
C GLU A 381 -26.92 -22.85 3.05
N VAL A 382 -27.99 -22.03 3.10
CA VAL A 382 -29.39 -22.44 3.26
C VAL A 382 -29.91 -23.34 2.10
N SER A 383 -29.12 -23.56 1.05
CA SER A 383 -29.51 -24.35 -0.13
C SER A 383 -28.61 -25.56 -0.45
N GLY A 384 -27.69 -25.96 0.43
CA GLY A 384 -26.92 -27.21 0.29
C GLY A 384 -25.44 -27.08 0.59
N VAL A 385 -24.78 -28.22 0.84
CA VAL A 385 -23.35 -28.30 1.18
C VAL A 385 -22.51 -28.35 -0.10
N ASN A 386 -21.78 -27.28 -0.39
CA ASN A 386 -20.71 -27.29 -1.40
C ASN A 386 -19.35 -27.44 -0.70
N THR A 387 -18.71 -28.59 -0.84
CA THR A 387 -17.32 -28.81 -0.42
C THR A 387 -16.37 -28.43 -1.56
N LYS A 388 -15.60 -27.36 -1.39
CA LYS A 388 -14.44 -27.07 -2.24
C LYS A 388 -13.16 -27.36 -1.45
N PRO A 389 -12.21 -28.14 -2.00
CA PRO A 389 -10.93 -28.38 -1.35
C PRO A 389 -10.11 -27.09 -1.35
N LYS A 390 -9.62 -26.69 -0.18
CA LYS A 390 -8.70 -25.55 -0.02
C LYS A 390 -7.34 -26.12 0.36
N GLY A 391 -6.36 -25.98 -0.53
CA GLY A 391 -4.98 -26.35 -0.22
C GLY A 391 -4.38 -25.34 0.75
N GLN A 392 -4.04 -25.78 1.95
CA GLN A 392 -3.32 -24.98 2.92
C GLN A 392 -1.86 -25.45 2.97
N LEU A 393 -0.94 -24.58 2.54
CA LEU A 393 0.50 -24.82 2.60
C LEU A 393 1.00 -24.47 4.01
N SER A 394 1.49 -25.46 4.76
CA SER A 394 2.08 -25.26 6.09
C SER A 394 3.57 -25.62 6.05
N LEU A 395 4.43 -24.60 5.94
CA LEU A 395 5.88 -24.74 6.04
C LEU A 395 6.31 -24.56 7.50
N SER A 396 6.26 -25.63 8.28
CA SER A 396 6.80 -25.67 9.65
C SER A 396 8.33 -25.68 9.61
N GLY A 397 8.95 -24.52 9.40
CA GLY A 397 10.42 -24.41 9.37
C GLY A 397 11.02 -23.02 9.20
N ARG A 398 10.26 -21.98 8.83
CA ARG A 398 10.79 -20.61 8.73
C ARG A 398 10.50 -19.83 10.00
N GLY A 399 11.41 -19.90 10.97
CA GLY A 399 11.48 -18.95 12.08
C GLY A 399 12.00 -17.60 11.56
N GLY A 400 11.10 -16.68 11.21
CA GLY A 400 11.47 -15.32 10.81
C GLY A 400 11.94 -14.47 12.00
N THR A 401 12.88 -13.55 11.73
CA THR A 401 13.65 -12.72 12.68
C THR A 401 12.87 -11.56 13.32
N HIS A 402 11.54 -11.61 13.41
CA HIS A 402 10.75 -10.58 14.06
C HIS A 402 9.80 -11.18 15.11
N ILE A 403 10.28 -11.24 16.36
CA ILE A 403 9.38 -11.44 17.50
C ILE A 403 8.57 -10.15 17.69
N CYS A 404 7.33 -10.15 17.22
CA CYS A 404 6.38 -9.06 17.40
C CYS A 404 6.13 -8.80 18.90
N PRO A 405 6.14 -7.53 19.39
CA PRO A 405 5.79 -7.19 20.78
C PRO A 405 4.43 -7.76 21.22
N GLY A 406 3.48 -7.88 20.28
CA GLY A 406 2.17 -8.48 20.51
C GLY A 406 2.23 -9.94 20.99
N ARG A 407 3.25 -10.71 20.60
CA ARG A 407 3.41 -12.12 21.04
C ARG A 407 3.77 -12.21 22.52
N PHE A 408 4.54 -11.27 23.06
CA PHE A 408 4.83 -11.22 24.50
C PHE A 408 3.59 -10.88 25.31
N TYR A 409 2.78 -9.94 24.83
CA TYR A 409 1.51 -9.56 25.46
C TYR A 409 0.49 -10.71 25.42
N ALA A 410 0.30 -11.32 24.25
CA ALA A 410 -0.60 -12.47 24.07
C ALA A 410 -0.19 -13.66 24.95
N LYS A 411 1.11 -13.96 25.07
CA LYS A 411 1.61 -15.02 25.97
C LYS A 411 1.18 -14.77 27.42
N LYS A 412 1.31 -13.54 27.92
CA LYS A 412 0.89 -13.19 29.28
C LYS A 412 -0.62 -13.31 29.47
N GLN A 413 -1.42 -12.88 28.50
CA GLN A 413 -2.88 -13.04 28.55
C GLN A 413 -3.29 -14.51 28.53
N ILE A 414 -2.73 -15.33 27.62
CA ILE A 414 -3.02 -16.76 27.55
C ILE A 414 -2.66 -17.47 28.86
N MET A 415 -1.49 -17.16 29.43
CA MET A 415 -1.08 -17.72 30.73
C MET A 415 -2.03 -17.31 31.85
N LEU A 416 -2.46 -16.06 31.89
CA LEU A 416 -3.43 -15.57 32.87
C LEU A 416 -4.79 -16.26 32.69
N THR A 417 -5.27 -16.41 31.46
CA THR A 417 -6.52 -17.10 31.15
C THR A 417 -6.46 -18.56 31.58
N ILE A 418 -5.39 -19.29 31.26
CA ILE A 418 -5.22 -20.68 31.68
C ILE A 418 -5.13 -20.76 33.21
N ALA A 419 -4.39 -19.85 33.86
CA ALA A 419 -4.28 -19.80 35.32
C ALA A 419 -5.65 -19.56 35.98
N SER A 420 -6.44 -18.60 35.49
CA SER A 420 -7.80 -18.35 35.96
C SER A 420 -8.70 -19.56 35.71
N PHE A 421 -8.60 -20.19 34.55
CA PHE A 421 -9.42 -21.33 34.17
C PHE A 421 -9.13 -22.58 35.03
N VAL A 422 -7.86 -22.89 35.29
CA VAL A 422 -7.47 -24.01 36.18
C VAL A 422 -7.74 -23.69 37.65
N SER A 423 -7.79 -22.40 38.03
CA SER A 423 -8.10 -21.97 39.40
C SER A 423 -9.61 -22.01 39.69
N GLU A 424 -10.44 -21.65 38.72
CA GLU A 424 -11.91 -21.55 38.89
C GLU A 424 -12.67 -22.80 38.51
N PHE A 425 -12.05 -23.79 37.86
CA PHE A 425 -12.75 -24.97 37.35
C PHE A 425 -12.03 -26.27 37.74
N ASP A 426 -12.82 -27.26 38.13
CA ASP A 426 -12.38 -28.65 38.24
C ASP A 426 -12.51 -29.35 36.89
N MET A 427 -11.51 -30.16 36.55
CA MET A 427 -11.44 -30.89 35.29
C MET A 427 -11.33 -32.38 35.58
N GLU A 428 -12.23 -33.17 35.00
CA GLU A 428 -12.26 -34.63 35.10
C GLU A 428 -11.97 -35.24 33.72
N PHE A 429 -11.04 -36.19 33.67
CA PHE A 429 -10.73 -36.91 32.44
C PHE A 429 -11.87 -37.85 32.07
N VAL A 430 -12.32 -37.80 30.81
CA VAL A 430 -13.36 -38.69 30.29
C VAL A 430 -12.74 -39.80 29.44
N ARG A 431 -12.03 -39.43 28.38
CA ARG A 431 -11.39 -40.37 27.44
C ARG A 431 -10.41 -39.68 26.50
N TRP A 432 -9.56 -40.47 25.86
CA TRP A 432 -8.73 -40.00 24.74
C TRP A 432 -9.56 -39.99 23.46
N THR A 433 -9.37 -38.96 22.64
CA THR A 433 -10.07 -38.79 21.36
C THR A 433 -9.06 -38.54 20.25
N LYS A 434 -9.42 -38.86 19.01
CA LYS A 434 -8.72 -38.32 17.84
C LYS A 434 -9.21 -36.90 17.59
N PHE A 435 -8.51 -36.13 16.75
CA PHE A 435 -8.90 -34.75 16.44
C PHE A 435 -10.27 -34.59 15.77
N ASP A 436 -10.84 -35.67 15.22
CA ASP A 436 -12.20 -35.72 14.68
C ASP A 436 -13.27 -35.99 15.75
N GLY A 437 -12.88 -36.11 17.03
CA GLY A 437 -13.76 -36.42 18.15
C GLY A 437 -14.06 -37.92 18.35
N SER A 438 -13.54 -38.79 17.48
CA SER A 438 -13.71 -40.24 17.63
C SER A 438 -12.87 -40.81 18.77
N ASN A 439 -13.27 -41.97 19.30
CA ASN A 439 -12.54 -42.63 20.38
C ASN A 439 -11.11 -42.99 20.00
N SER A 440 -10.22 -42.84 20.99
CA SER A 440 -8.85 -43.26 20.89
C SER A 440 -8.54 -44.38 21.89
N ASP A 441 -7.83 -45.40 21.43
CA ASP A 441 -7.44 -46.60 22.17
C ASP A 441 -6.17 -46.41 23.02
N ARG A 442 -5.42 -45.32 22.79
CA ARG A 442 -4.21 -44.98 23.53
C ARG A 442 -4.13 -43.48 23.83
N ALA A 443 -3.30 -43.17 24.83
CA ALA A 443 -2.95 -41.80 25.19
C ALA A 443 -2.18 -41.06 24.06
N PRO A 444 -2.16 -39.72 24.07
CA PRO A 444 -1.42 -38.93 23.10
C PRO A 444 0.08 -39.17 23.15
N LYS A 445 0.69 -39.20 21.97
CA LYS A 445 2.14 -39.18 21.77
C LYS A 445 2.53 -37.88 21.06
N ASN A 446 3.80 -37.51 21.09
CA ASN A 446 4.28 -36.35 20.35
C ASN A 446 4.15 -36.60 18.84
N GLU A 447 3.64 -35.60 18.13
CA GLU A 447 3.53 -35.59 16.67
C GLU A 447 4.92 -35.44 16.03
N THR A 448 5.41 -36.51 15.40
CA THR A 448 6.76 -36.56 14.82
C THR A 448 6.89 -35.67 13.58
N ALA A 449 5.79 -35.37 12.88
CA ALA A 449 5.79 -34.40 11.78
C ALA A 449 6.10 -32.95 12.24
N ALA A 450 6.03 -32.67 13.54
CA ALA A 450 6.40 -31.39 14.14
C ALA A 450 7.81 -31.41 14.76
N CYS A 451 8.65 -32.39 14.40
CA CYS A 451 10.00 -32.45 14.91
C CYS A 451 10.79 -31.18 14.52
N GLY A 452 11.53 -30.61 15.48
CA GLY A 452 12.36 -29.42 15.25
C GLY A 452 11.68 -28.05 15.45
N THR A 453 10.37 -27.98 15.72
CA THR A 453 9.63 -26.70 15.89
C THR A 453 9.60 -26.15 17.34
N GLY A 454 10.51 -26.58 18.21
CA GLY A 454 10.60 -26.12 19.61
C GLY A 454 9.54 -26.70 20.57
N GLY A 455 8.39 -27.13 20.05
CA GLY A 455 7.39 -27.92 20.77
C GLY A 455 6.68 -28.87 19.81
N MET A 456 6.47 -30.11 20.24
CA MET A 456 5.73 -31.12 19.48
C MET A 456 4.32 -31.22 20.06
N PRO A 457 3.26 -30.89 19.29
CA PRO A 457 1.90 -31.06 19.76
C PRO A 457 1.61 -32.57 19.93
N PRO A 458 0.61 -32.92 20.76
CA PRO A 458 0.12 -34.29 20.81
C PRO A 458 -0.45 -34.70 19.45
N ASP A 459 -0.40 -36.00 19.13
CA ASP A 459 -0.92 -36.60 17.89
C ASP A 459 -2.43 -36.87 17.92
N ARG A 460 -3.10 -36.52 19.02
CA ARG A 460 -4.52 -36.73 19.29
C ARG A 460 -4.98 -35.85 20.48
N ASP A 461 -6.26 -35.87 20.79
CA ASP A 461 -6.87 -34.98 21.78
C ASP A 461 -7.44 -35.74 23.01
N THR A 462 -8.03 -34.99 23.92
CA THR A 462 -8.61 -35.48 25.18
C THR A 462 -9.96 -34.85 25.42
N GLU A 463 -10.94 -35.66 25.80
CA GLU A 463 -12.20 -35.16 26.31
C GLU A 463 -12.12 -35.02 27.84
N ILE A 464 -12.43 -33.80 28.31
CA ILE A 464 -12.50 -33.47 29.74
C ILE A 464 -13.88 -32.91 30.07
N LYS A 465 -14.37 -33.24 31.26
CA LYS A 465 -15.57 -32.63 31.84
C LYS A 465 -15.14 -31.51 32.77
N ILE A 466 -15.74 -30.33 32.62
CA ILE A 466 -15.35 -29.13 33.34
C ILE A 466 -16.51 -28.66 34.21
N LYS A 467 -16.26 -28.42 35.50
CA LYS A 467 -17.23 -27.87 36.45
C LYS A 467 -16.64 -26.66 37.14
N ARG A 468 -17.39 -25.56 37.20
CA ARG A 468 -16.96 -24.36 37.94
C ARG A 468 -16.94 -24.66 39.44
N ARG A 469 -15.84 -24.33 40.12
CA ARG A 469 -15.75 -24.30 41.57
C ARG A 469 -16.66 -23.19 42.07
N LEU A 470 -17.68 -23.55 42.83
CA LEU A 470 -18.46 -22.57 43.57
C LEU A 470 -17.59 -22.12 44.75
N LYS A 471 -17.38 -20.81 44.89
CA LYS A 471 -16.75 -20.25 46.08
C LYS A 471 -17.82 -20.29 47.19
N ASP A 472 -17.55 -21.02 48.26
CA ASP A 472 -18.25 -20.84 49.53
C ASP A 472 -17.89 -19.46 50.13
#